data_AF-K9KDW4-F1
#
_entry.id   AF-K9KDW4-F1
#
_cell.length_a   1.000
_cell.length_b   1.000
_cell.length_c   1.000
_cell.angle_alpha   90.00
_cell.angle_beta   90.00
_cell.angle_gamma   90.00
#
_symmetry.space_group_name_H-M   'P 1'
#
loop_
_entity.id
_entity.type
_entity.pdbx_description
1 polymer ?
#
loop_
_entity_poly.entity_id
_entity_poly.type
_entity_poly.pdbx_seq_one_letter_code
_entity_poly.pdbx_strand_id
1 'polypeptide(L)'
;NDGTEFGGSIYQKVNKKLETAVNLAWTAGNSNTRFGIAAKYQIDPDACFSAKVNNSSLIGLGYTQTLKPGIKLTLSALLDGKNVNAGGHKLGLGLEFQA
;
A
#
# COMPACT_ATOMS: atom_id res chain seq x y z
N ASN A 1 12.22 4.20 22.22
CA ASN A 1 12.80 4.59 20.93
C ASN A 1 14.20 5.05 21.24
N ASP A 2 15.14 4.13 21.24
CA ASP A 2 16.46 4.31 21.87
C ASP A 2 17.44 5.04 20.94
N GLY A 3 16.92 5.87 20.01
CA GLY A 3 17.69 6.61 19.02
C GLY A 3 18.33 5.76 17.91
N THR A 4 17.93 4.49 17.78
CA THR A 4 18.55 3.54 16.84
C THR A 4 17.73 3.32 15.57
N GLU A 5 16.49 3.77 15.49
CA GLU A 5 15.67 3.67 14.29
C GLU A 5 15.65 4.98 13.50
N PHE A 6 15.93 4.87 12.21
CA PHE A 6 15.96 5.99 11.28
C PHE A 6 14.98 5.72 10.14
N GLY A 7 14.35 6.78 9.67
CA GLY A 7 13.43 6.68 8.54
C GLY A 7 13.23 8.03 7.84
N GLY A 8 12.83 7.94 6.59
CA GLY A 8 12.49 9.07 5.75
C GLY A 8 11.48 8.67 4.70
N SER A 9 10.58 9.59 4.37
CA SER A 9 9.57 9.37 3.34
C SER A 9 9.45 10.58 2.43
N ILE A 10 9.08 10.30 1.19
CA ILE A 10 8.72 11.30 0.19
C ILE A 10 7.30 11.00 -0.22
N TYR A 11 6.43 12.01 -0.15
CA TYR A 11 5.08 11.95 -0.69
C TYR A 11 4.97 12.94 -1.83
N GLN A 12 4.36 12.50 -2.93
CA GLN A 12 4.15 13.34 -4.10
C GLN A 12 2.75 13.12 -4.66
N LYS A 13 1.95 14.18 -4.62
CA LYS A 13 0.72 14.29 -5.38
C LYS A 13 1.06 14.70 -6.81
N VAL A 14 1.14 13.73 -7.71
CA VAL A 14 1.59 13.93 -9.10
C VAL A 14 0.53 14.71 -9.89
N ASN A 15 -0.74 14.40 -9.67
CA ASN A 15 -1.87 15.13 -10.23
C ASN A 15 -3.12 14.94 -9.36
N LYS A 16 -4.30 15.35 -9.87
CA LYS A 16 -5.57 15.20 -9.14
C LYS A 16 -5.98 13.75 -8.87
N LYS A 17 -5.50 12.79 -9.68
CA LYS A 17 -5.84 11.36 -9.62
C LYS A 17 -4.72 10.47 -9.05
N LEU A 18 -3.47 10.87 -9.21
CA LEU A 18 -2.30 10.03 -8.88
C LEU A 18 -1.50 10.62 -7.71
N GLU A 19 -1.33 9.81 -6.69
CA GLU A 19 -0.45 10.04 -5.55
C GLU A 19 0.58 8.93 -5.48
N THR A 20 1.81 9.28 -5.12
CA THR A 20 2.93 8.35 -4.99
C THR A 20 3.65 8.62 -3.69
N ALA A 21 4.23 7.58 -3.11
CA ALA A 21 5.03 7.69 -1.91
C ALA A 21 6.19 6.72 -1.94
N VAL A 22 7.32 7.14 -1.40
CA VAL A 22 8.48 6.30 -1.11
C VAL A 22 8.75 6.41 0.38
N ASN A 23 9.04 5.28 1.01
CA ASN A 23 9.47 5.22 2.41
C ASN A 23 10.77 4.42 2.50
N LEU A 24 11.69 4.87 3.33
CA LEU A 24 12.97 4.25 3.60
C LEU A 24 13.21 4.25 5.11
N ALA A 25 13.71 3.15 5.66
CA ALA A 25 14.01 3.00 7.07
C ALA A 25 15.19 2.05 7.30
N TRP A 26 15.96 2.28 8.35
CA TRP A 26 17.06 1.42 8.77
C TRP A 26 17.27 1.51 10.29
N THR A 27 18.06 0.58 10.84
CA THR A 27 18.38 0.53 12.26
C THR A 27 19.90 0.64 12.43
N ALA A 28 20.39 1.51 13.32
CA ALA A 28 21.80 1.63 13.63
C ALA A 28 22.37 0.28 14.10
N GLY A 29 23.57 -0.06 13.63
CA GLY A 29 24.19 -1.36 13.87
C GLY A 29 23.67 -2.50 12.99
N ASN A 30 22.72 -2.24 12.08
CA ASN A 30 22.25 -3.19 11.09
C ASN A 30 22.48 -2.64 9.67
N SER A 31 23.13 -3.42 8.80
CA SER A 31 23.35 -3.03 7.40
C SER A 31 22.10 -3.17 6.51
N ASN A 32 21.02 -3.75 7.03
CA ASN A 32 19.79 -3.94 6.28
C ASN A 32 19.01 -2.63 6.19
N THR A 33 18.68 -2.25 4.96
CA THR A 33 17.73 -1.16 4.67
C THR A 33 16.36 -1.76 4.38
N ARG A 34 15.30 -1.07 4.79
CA ARG A 34 13.93 -1.35 4.40
C ARG A 34 13.45 -0.20 3.52
N PHE A 35 12.94 -0.49 2.34
CA PHE A 35 12.32 0.53 1.52
C PHE A 35 11.02 0.02 0.88
N GLY A 36 10.11 0.94 0.64
CA GLY A 36 8.83 0.66 0.01
C GLY A 36 8.41 1.80 -0.91
N ILE A 37 7.72 1.43 -1.98
CA ILE A 37 7.14 2.36 -2.95
C ILE A 37 5.65 2.06 -3.00
N ALA A 38 4.84 3.09 -2.98
CA ALA A 38 3.39 2.99 -3.07
C ALA A 38 2.83 4.01 -4.05
N ALA A 39 1.73 3.65 -4.67
CA ALA A 39 0.94 4.54 -5.49
C ALA A 39 -0.55 4.34 -5.18
N LYS A 40 -1.28 5.44 -5.21
CA LYS A 40 -2.74 5.46 -5.14
C LYS A 40 -3.26 6.20 -6.37
N TYR A 41 -4.16 5.55 -7.09
CA TYR A 41 -4.74 6.06 -8.31
C TYR A 41 -6.26 6.10 -8.20
N GLN A 42 -6.82 7.30 -8.27
CA GLN A 42 -8.24 7.52 -8.37
C GLN A 42 -8.67 7.34 -9.84
N ILE A 43 -9.32 6.22 -10.13
CA ILE A 43 -9.76 5.87 -11.48
C ILE A 43 -10.86 6.86 -11.90
N ASP A 44 -11.85 7.00 -11.02
CA ASP A 44 -13.01 7.88 -11.12
C ASP A 44 -13.44 8.34 -9.71
N PRO A 45 -14.50 9.16 -9.56
CA PRO A 45 -14.95 9.64 -8.24
C PRO A 45 -15.33 8.52 -7.25
N ASP A 46 -15.75 7.36 -7.75
CA ASP A 46 -16.29 6.26 -6.96
C ASP A 46 -15.31 5.08 -6.82
N ALA A 47 -14.25 5.02 -7.62
CA ALA A 47 -13.27 3.94 -7.65
C ALA A 47 -11.83 4.41 -7.43
N CYS A 48 -11.11 3.70 -6.56
CA CYS A 48 -9.70 3.92 -6.29
C CYS A 48 -8.93 2.61 -6.30
N PHE A 49 -7.76 2.63 -6.93
CA PHE A 49 -6.78 1.55 -6.90
C PHE A 49 -5.55 1.98 -6.08
N SER A 50 -4.97 1.04 -5.34
CA SER A 50 -3.74 1.24 -4.58
C SER A 50 -2.80 0.05 -4.81
N ALA A 51 -1.52 0.35 -5.01
CA ALA A 51 -0.48 -0.65 -5.11
C ALA A 51 0.71 -0.23 -4.24
N LYS A 52 1.34 -1.21 -3.59
CA LYS A 52 2.59 -0.99 -2.86
C LYS A 52 3.51 -2.18 -3.01
N VAL A 53 4.81 -1.91 -3.04
CA VAL A 53 5.86 -2.92 -3.06
C VAL A 53 6.92 -2.56 -2.04
N ASN A 54 7.63 -3.55 -1.52
CA ASN A 54 8.80 -3.31 -0.68
C ASN A 54 9.95 -4.26 -1.03
N ASN A 55 11.12 -4.00 -0.45
CA ASN A 55 12.32 -4.77 -0.71
C ASN A 55 12.37 -6.13 0.01
N SER A 56 11.30 -6.52 0.69
CA SER A 56 11.06 -7.90 1.14
C SER A 56 10.29 -8.72 0.10
N SER A 57 10.13 -8.20 -1.12
CA SER A 57 9.36 -8.80 -2.22
C SER A 57 7.86 -8.90 -1.92
N LEU A 58 7.31 -8.10 -1.01
CA LEU A 58 5.87 -8.09 -0.78
C LEU A 58 5.17 -7.14 -1.76
N ILE A 59 4.08 -7.60 -2.37
CA ILE A 59 3.24 -6.82 -3.28
C ILE A 59 1.86 -6.69 -2.64
N GLY A 60 1.48 -5.46 -2.27
CA GLY A 60 0.15 -5.13 -1.77
C GLY A 60 -0.70 -4.51 -2.86
N LEU A 61 -1.90 -5.04 -3.07
CA LEU A 61 -2.90 -4.53 -4.00
C LEU A 61 -4.18 -4.18 -3.23
N GLY A 62 -4.84 -3.11 -3.62
CA GLY A 62 -6.09 -2.66 -3.04
C GLY A 62 -6.99 -2.03 -4.09
N TYR A 63 -8.26 -2.37 -4.06
CA TYR A 63 -9.30 -1.76 -4.89
C TYR A 63 -10.48 -1.37 -4.00
N THR A 64 -10.87 -0.11 -4.05
CA THR A 64 -12.03 0.41 -3.32
C THR A 64 -13.05 0.92 -4.32
N GLN A 65 -14.29 0.49 -4.14
CA GLN A 65 -15.45 0.88 -4.94
C GLN A 65 -16.54 1.42 -4.02
N THR A 66 -17.04 2.61 -4.34
CA THR A 66 -18.30 3.12 -3.79
C THR A 66 -19.45 2.39 -4.49
N LEU A 67 -20.22 1.61 -3.72
CA LEU A 67 -21.35 0.83 -4.24
C LEU A 67 -22.63 1.66 -4.29
N LYS A 68 -22.81 2.52 -3.28
CA LYS A 68 -23.87 3.50 -3.13
C LYS A 68 -23.33 4.68 -2.33
N PRO A 69 -23.96 5.87 -2.35
CA PRO A 69 -23.64 6.94 -1.42
C PRO A 69 -23.62 6.40 0.02
N GLY A 70 -22.51 6.61 0.73
CA GLY A 70 -22.32 6.11 2.09
C GLY A 70 -21.89 4.64 2.21
N ILE A 71 -21.71 3.89 1.11
CA ILE A 71 -21.26 2.48 1.16
C ILE A 71 -20.05 2.27 0.25
N LYS A 72 -18.92 1.88 0.84
CA LYS A 72 -17.71 1.52 0.10
C LYS A 72 -17.26 0.09 0.39
N LEU A 73 -16.99 -0.65 -0.66
CA LEU A 73 -16.37 -1.97 -0.61
C LEU A 73 -14.89 -1.84 -0.95
N THR A 74 -14.02 -2.43 -0.16
CA THR A 74 -12.58 -2.56 -0.45
C THR A 74 -12.19 -4.02 -0.53
N LEU A 75 -11.53 -4.40 -1.62
CA LEU A 75 -10.87 -5.69 -1.80
C LEU A 75 -9.35 -5.45 -1.76
N SER A 76 -8.62 -6.34 -1.10
CA SER A 76 -7.18 -6.22 -0.97
C SER A 76 -6.48 -7.57 -1.03
N ALA A 77 -5.25 -7.56 -1.51
CA ALA A 77 -4.38 -8.73 -1.54
C ALA A 77 -2.97 -8.36 -1.10
N LEU A 78 -2.30 -9.26 -0.39
CA LEU A 78 -0.88 -9.22 -0.11
C LEU A 78 -0.24 -10.48 -0.65
N LEU A 79 0.55 -10.30 -1.72
CA LEU A 79 1.23 -11.37 -2.43
C LEU A 79 2.68 -11.45 -1.96
N ASP A 80 3.17 -12.67 -1.79
CA ASP A 80 4.59 -12.94 -1.62
C ASP A 80 5.23 -13.05 -3.01
N GLY A 81 5.96 -12.00 -3.40
CA GLY A 81 6.66 -11.91 -4.67
C GLY A 81 7.76 -12.95 -4.86
N LYS A 82 8.25 -13.60 -3.79
CA LYS A 82 9.21 -14.72 -3.91
C LYS A 82 8.52 -16.01 -4.37
N ASN A 83 7.23 -16.15 -4.10
CA ASN A 83 6.47 -17.39 -4.29
C ASN A 83 5.11 -17.12 -4.95
N VAL A 84 5.06 -16.28 -5.99
CA VAL A 84 3.79 -15.87 -6.65
C VAL A 84 3.04 -17.06 -7.28
N ASN A 85 3.78 -18.06 -7.76
CA ASN A 85 3.18 -19.26 -8.36
C ASN A 85 2.73 -20.29 -7.31
N ALA A 86 2.95 -20.01 -6.02
CA ALA A 86 2.54 -20.87 -4.92
C ALA A 86 1.39 -20.21 -4.12
N GLY A 87 0.77 -20.99 -3.22
CA GLY A 87 -0.29 -20.49 -2.35
C GLY A 87 0.21 -19.67 -1.15
N GLY A 88 -0.70 -19.24 -0.28
CA GLY A 88 -0.39 -18.54 0.98
C GLY A 88 -0.52 -17.01 0.93
N HIS A 89 -1.05 -16.47 -0.17
CA HIS A 89 -1.37 -15.05 -0.29
C HIS A 89 -2.51 -14.66 0.64
N LYS A 90 -2.42 -13.45 1.21
CA LYS A 90 -3.47 -12.93 2.10
C LYS A 90 -4.47 -12.15 1.27
N LEU A 91 -5.75 -12.41 1.49
CA LEU A 91 -6.85 -11.63 0.92
C LEU A 91 -7.58 -10.92 2.05
N GLY A 92 -8.10 -9.72 1.76
CA GLY A 92 -8.85 -8.92 2.71
C GLY A 92 -10.05 -8.27 2.02
N LEU A 93 -11.15 -8.17 2.78
CA LEU A 93 -12.36 -7.47 2.38
C LEU A 93 -12.73 -6.48 3.47
N GLY A 94 -13.07 -5.25 3.09
CA GLY A 94 -13.56 -4.21 3.98
C GLY A 94 -14.87 -3.63 3.44
N LEU A 95 -15.83 -3.38 4.31
CA LEU A 95 -17.08 -2.70 3.98
C LEU A 95 -17.24 -1.52 4.93
N GLU A 96 -17.20 -0.31 4.39
CA GLU A 96 -17.35 0.96 5.11
C GLU A 96 -18.77 1.49 4.89
N PHE A 97 -19.43 1.85 5.99
CA PHE A 97 -20.72 2.53 6.00
C PHE A 97 -20.56 3.93 6.61
N GLN A 98 -21.04 4.94 5.91
CA GLN A 98 -21.06 6.33 6.34
C GLN A 98 -22.50 6.85 6.26
N ALA A 99 -22.92 7.57 7.29
CA ALA A 99 -24.23 8.20 7.38
C ALA A 99 -24.33 9.46 6.51
#